data_AF-A0A7J2SW39-F1
#
_entry.id   AF-A0A7J2SW39-F1
#
_cell.length_a   1.000
_cell.length_b   1.000
_cell.length_c   1.000
_cell.angle_alpha   90.00
_cell.angle_beta   90.00
_cell.angle_gamma   90.00
#
_symmetry.space_group_name_H-M   'P 1'
#
loop_
_entity.id
_entity.type
_entity.pdbx_description
1 polymer ?
#
loop_
_entity_poly.entity_id
_entity_poly.type
_entity_poly.pdbx_seq_one_letter_code
_entity_poly.pdbx_strand_id
1 'polypeptide(L)'
;MAIPRGAWVDVPIGEFEREAEAILSEAERRAGLGLPEGMEIAFRRLPPGFRLLPGRLEGALPLPSGPIYGSEAIAIVGGREVPLGELLIVGMYDGASGQGVLLRDEEIEPQVEGVRRAARALLAGILELR
;
A
#
# COMPACT_ATOMS: atom_id res chain seq x y z
N MET A 1 6.86 9.49 3.62
CA MET A 1 7.41 8.50 4.56
C MET A 1 8.92 8.57 4.46
N ALA A 2 9.63 8.86 5.56
CA ALA A 2 11.10 8.87 5.56
C ALA A 2 11.58 7.53 6.10
N ILE A 3 12.02 6.63 5.23
CA ILE A 3 12.58 5.34 5.62
C ILE A 3 13.99 5.59 6.19
N PRO A 4 14.31 5.15 7.43
CA PRO A 4 15.63 5.35 8.00
C PRO A 4 16.73 4.73 7.14
N ARG A 5 17.89 5.40 7.03
CA ARG A 5 19.04 4.94 6.21
C ARG A 5 19.60 3.55 6.59
N GLY A 6 19.32 3.05 7.79
CA GLY A 6 19.71 1.70 8.24
C GLY A 6 18.59 0.67 8.19
N ALA A 7 17.42 1.00 7.62
CA ALA A 7 16.29 0.07 7.50
C ALA A 7 16.39 -0.84 6.27
N TRP A 8 17.29 -0.52 5.34
CA TRP A 8 17.59 -1.35 4.18
C TRP A 8 18.55 -2.45 4.58
N VAL A 9 18.19 -3.69 4.30
CA VAL A 9 18.96 -4.88 4.65
C VAL A 9 19.21 -5.72 3.40
N ASP A 10 20.36 -6.40 3.38
CA ASP A 10 20.63 -7.41 2.36
C ASP A 10 19.66 -8.58 2.55
N VAL A 11 18.88 -8.89 1.52
CA VAL A 11 17.86 -9.95 1.59
C VAL A 11 17.65 -10.57 0.21
N PRO A 12 17.60 -11.91 0.10
CA PRO A 12 17.25 -12.55 -1.16
C PRO A 12 15.85 -12.12 -1.63
N ILE A 13 15.71 -11.77 -2.92
CA ILE A 13 14.44 -11.29 -3.47
C ILE A 13 13.25 -12.20 -3.13
N GLY A 14 13.41 -13.52 -3.28
CA GLY A 14 12.32 -14.46 -3.01
C GLY A 14 11.94 -14.56 -1.53
N GLU A 15 12.84 -14.22 -0.61
CA GLU A 15 12.54 -14.12 0.82
C GLU A 15 11.78 -12.83 1.13
N PHE A 16 12.28 -11.72 0.60
CA PHE A 16 11.62 -10.43 0.69
C PHE A 16 10.18 -10.47 0.15
N GLU A 17 9.97 -11.06 -1.03
CA GLU A 17 8.64 -11.13 -1.66
C GLU A 17 7.63 -11.92 -0.83
N ARG A 18 8.06 -13.02 -0.19
CA ARG A 18 7.19 -13.80 0.69
C ARG A 18 6.79 -13.01 1.92
N GLU A 19 7.73 -12.31 2.54
CA GLU A 19 7.45 -11.50 3.73
C GLU A 19 6.57 -10.29 3.38
N ALA A 20 6.86 -9.60 2.29
CA ALA A 20 6.05 -8.49 1.78
C ALA A 20 4.61 -8.96 1.51
N GLU A 21 4.41 -10.11 0.88
CA GLU A 21 3.08 -10.65 0.60
C GLU A 21 2.32 -11.00 1.89
N ALA A 22 2.99 -11.57 2.89
CA ALA A 22 2.38 -11.89 4.18
C ALA A 22 1.93 -10.62 4.92
N ILE A 23 2.79 -9.60 4.96
CA ILE A 23 2.50 -8.31 5.58
C ILE A 23 1.35 -7.60 4.84
N LEU A 24 1.38 -7.61 3.50
CA LEU A 24 0.36 -6.98 2.68
C LEU A 24 -1.00 -7.66 2.86
N SER A 25 -1.04 -8.99 2.86
CA SER A 25 -2.26 -9.75 3.09
C SER A 25 -2.89 -9.43 4.46
N GLU A 26 -2.06 -9.29 5.49
CA GLU A 26 -2.54 -8.90 6.82
C GLU A 26 -3.02 -7.45 6.88
N ALA A 27 -2.32 -6.52 6.21
CA ALA A 27 -2.73 -5.12 6.11
C ALA A 27 -4.09 -4.98 5.39
N GLU A 28 -4.28 -5.71 4.28
CA GLU A 28 -5.52 -5.75 3.51
C GLU A 28 -6.68 -6.32 4.33
N ARG A 29 -6.43 -7.44 5.03
CA ARG A 29 -7.39 -8.04 5.95
C ARG A 29 -7.83 -7.03 7.01
N ARG A 30 -6.88 -6.33 7.64
CA ARG A 30 -7.19 -5.28 8.63
C ARG A 30 -7.98 -4.15 8.01
N ALA A 31 -7.58 -3.64 6.84
CA ALA A 31 -8.29 -2.54 6.17
C ALA A 31 -9.73 -2.90 5.79
N GLY A 32 -10.01 -4.17 5.53
CA GLY A 32 -11.37 -4.70 5.31
C GLY A 32 -12.23 -4.81 6.57
N LEU A 33 -11.68 -4.63 7.77
CA LEU A 33 -12.46 -4.67 9.03
C LEU A 33 -13.11 -3.30 9.32
N GLY A 34 -14.33 -3.34 9.86
CA GLY A 34 -15.04 -2.15 10.33
C GLY A 34 -15.52 -1.24 9.21
N LEU A 35 -15.73 -1.80 8.01
CA LEU A 35 -16.31 -1.08 6.89
C LEU A 35 -17.80 -0.80 7.13
N PRO A 36 -18.34 0.27 6.52
CA PRO A 36 -19.77 0.54 6.56
C PRO A 36 -20.61 -0.59 5.98
N GLU A 37 -21.85 -0.74 6.47
CA GLU A 37 -22.79 -1.72 5.97
C GLU A 37 -23.10 -1.51 4.47
N GLY A 38 -23.13 -2.60 3.70
CA GLY A 38 -23.37 -2.55 2.25
C GLY A 38 -22.18 -2.12 1.39
N MET A 39 -20.99 -2.01 1.98
CA MET A 39 -19.73 -1.76 1.29
C MET A 39 -18.77 -2.94 1.48
N GLU A 40 -18.12 -3.34 0.38
CA GLU A 40 -16.97 -4.23 0.40
C GLU A 40 -15.73 -3.47 -0.05
N ILE A 41 -14.55 -4.01 0.27
CA ILE A 41 -13.29 -3.51 -0.25
C ILE A 41 -12.55 -4.63 -0.98
N ALA A 42 -11.99 -4.28 -2.13
CA ALA A 42 -11.04 -5.09 -2.86
C ALA A 42 -9.70 -4.37 -2.93
N PHE A 43 -8.66 -5.16 -3.16
CA PHE A 43 -7.30 -4.65 -3.30
C PHE A 43 -6.71 -5.12 -4.61
N ARG A 44 -6.14 -4.18 -5.36
CA ARG A 44 -5.44 -4.46 -6.61
C ARG A 44 -3.96 -4.31 -6.37
N ARG A 45 -3.20 -5.39 -6.56
CA ARG A 45 -1.73 -5.35 -6.48
C ARG A 45 -1.19 -4.27 -7.41
N LEU A 46 -0.20 -3.51 -6.92
CA LEU A 46 0.53 -2.56 -7.74
C LEU A 46 1.25 -3.31 -8.88
N PRO A 47 1.38 -2.70 -10.08
CA PRO A 47 2.04 -3.35 -11.18
C PRO A 47 3.52 -3.60 -10.87
N PRO A 48 4.12 -4.68 -11.40
CA PRO A 48 5.55 -4.92 -11.26
C PRO A 48 6.36 -3.70 -11.71
N GLY A 49 7.33 -3.28 -10.88
CA GLY A 49 8.15 -2.11 -11.19
C GLY A 49 7.51 -0.76 -10.85
N PHE A 50 6.35 -0.73 -10.17
CA PHE A 50 5.71 0.52 -9.74
C PHE A 50 6.65 1.35 -8.85
N ARG A 51 6.74 2.65 -9.14
CA ARG A 51 7.60 3.62 -8.42
C ARG A 51 6.81 4.89 -8.13
N LEU A 52 7.05 5.52 -6.98
CA LEU A 52 6.42 6.79 -6.60
C LEU A 52 6.97 7.98 -7.38
N LEU A 53 8.22 7.91 -7.84
CA LEU A 53 8.88 8.99 -8.57
C LEU A 53 9.43 8.49 -9.92
N PRO A 54 9.49 9.37 -10.94
CA PRO A 54 10.26 9.09 -12.15
C PRO A 54 11.73 8.82 -11.78
N GLY A 55 12.35 7.77 -12.36
CA GLY A 55 13.70 7.33 -11.97
C GLY A 55 14.82 8.38 -12.07
N ARG A 56 14.62 9.47 -12.82
CA ARG A 56 15.56 10.61 -12.87
C ARG A 56 15.57 11.45 -11.58
N LEU A 57 14.48 11.45 -10.82
CA LEU A 57 14.34 12.17 -9.55
C LEU A 57 14.73 11.30 -8.34
N GLU A 58 14.68 9.98 -8.47
CA GLU A 58 15.08 9.05 -7.40
C GLU A 58 16.58 9.13 -7.09
N GLY A 59 17.44 9.27 -8.11
CA GLY A 59 18.89 9.41 -7.91
C GLY A 59 19.35 10.77 -7.37
N ALA A 60 18.46 11.76 -7.30
CA ALA A 60 18.77 13.12 -6.83
C ALA A 60 18.46 13.32 -5.33
N LEU A 61 17.75 12.37 -4.72
CA LEU A 61 17.37 12.42 -3.32
C LEU A 61 17.81 11.12 -2.63
N PRO A 62 18.14 11.12 -1.33
CA PRO A 62 18.40 9.91 -0.57
C PRO A 62 17.07 9.20 -0.25
N LEU A 63 16.25 9.01 -1.27
CA LEU A 63 14.94 8.39 -1.18
C LEU A 63 15.06 6.89 -1.43
N PRO A 64 14.09 6.11 -0.93
CA PRO A 64 13.92 4.72 -1.28
C PRO A 64 14.02 4.49 -2.79
N SER A 65 14.99 3.68 -3.24
CA SER A 65 15.17 3.33 -4.65
C SER A 65 14.71 1.91 -4.87
N GLY A 66 13.74 1.68 -5.75
CA GLY A 66 13.28 0.33 -6.07
C GLY A 66 11.77 0.24 -6.29
N PRO A 67 11.26 -0.84 -6.90
CA PRO A 67 9.83 -1.08 -6.99
C PRO A 67 9.18 -1.17 -5.62
N ILE A 68 7.96 -0.67 -5.56
CA ILE A 68 7.11 -0.69 -4.38
C ILE A 68 6.26 -1.95 -4.39
N TYR A 69 6.20 -2.59 -3.22
CA TYR A 69 5.31 -3.70 -2.95
C TYR A 69 4.10 -3.18 -2.17
N GLY A 70 2.92 -3.39 -2.73
CA GLY A 70 1.68 -2.84 -2.18
C GLY A 70 0.47 -3.08 -3.07
N SER A 71 -0.65 -2.49 -2.65
CA SER A 71 -1.92 -2.53 -3.37
C SER A 71 -2.67 -1.20 -3.33
N GLU A 72 -3.53 -1.01 -4.32
CA GLU A 72 -4.53 0.06 -4.37
C GLU A 72 -5.85 -0.44 -3.78
N ALA A 73 -6.45 0.37 -2.92
CA ALA A 73 -7.76 0.10 -2.31
C ALA A 73 -8.92 0.53 -3.23
N ILE A 74 -9.87 -0.38 -3.44
CA ILE A 74 -11.03 -0.21 -4.31
C ILE A 74 -12.29 -0.54 -3.50
N ALA A 75 -13.20 0.42 -3.35
CA ALA A 75 -14.51 0.16 -2.76
C ALA A 75 -15.44 -0.49 -3.77
N ILE A 76 -16.25 -1.45 -3.30
CA ILE A 76 -17.34 -2.05 -4.07
C ILE A 76 -18.65 -1.64 -3.41
N VAL A 77 -19.45 -0.83 -4.10
CA VAL A 77 -20.74 -0.32 -3.62
C VAL A 77 -21.81 -0.59 -4.67
N GLY A 78 -22.84 -1.35 -4.29
CA GLY A 78 -23.92 -1.75 -5.22
C GLY A 78 -23.40 -2.48 -6.47
N GLY A 79 -22.34 -3.28 -6.32
CA GLY A 79 -21.70 -4.03 -7.41
C GLY A 79 -20.80 -3.21 -8.33
N ARG A 80 -20.48 -1.95 -7.98
CA ARG A 80 -19.58 -1.09 -8.77
C ARG A 80 -18.26 -0.85 -8.05
N GLU A 81 -17.16 -0.99 -8.78
CA GLU A 81 -15.82 -0.62 -8.31
C GLU A 81 -15.61 0.89 -8.35
N VAL A 82 -15.15 1.46 -7.24
CA VAL A 82 -14.78 2.86 -7.07
C VAL A 82 -13.40 2.94 -6.43
N PRO A 83 -12.36 3.43 -7.14
CA PRO A 83 -11.05 3.64 -6.54
C PRO A 83 -11.13 4.62 -5.36
N LEU A 84 -10.53 4.27 -4.23
CA LEU A 84 -10.50 5.13 -3.05
C LEU A 84 -9.37 6.17 -3.13
N GLY A 85 -8.39 5.97 -4.02
CA GLY A 85 -7.18 6.79 -4.09
C GLY A 85 -6.19 6.55 -2.94
N GLU A 86 -6.41 5.48 -2.17
CA GLU A 86 -5.56 5.08 -1.04
C GLU A 86 -4.71 3.86 -1.42
N LEU A 87 -3.45 3.86 -0.97
CA LEU A 87 -2.49 2.80 -1.21
C LEU A 87 -2.11 2.13 0.12
N LEU A 88 -1.91 0.81 0.07
CA LEU A 88 -1.23 0.04 1.11
C LEU A 88 0.16 -0.33 0.60
N ILE A 89 1.18 0.32 1.11
CA ILE A 89 2.58 0.05 0.82
C ILE A 89 3.17 -0.69 2.02
N VAL A 90 3.90 -1.78 1.75
CA VAL A 90 4.51 -2.61 2.80
C VAL A 90 6.01 -2.76 2.67
N GLY A 91 6.59 -2.39 1.54
CA GLY A 91 8.02 -2.47 1.37
C GLY A 91 8.50 -2.05 -0.01
N MET A 92 9.82 -2.03 -0.13
CA MET A 92 10.53 -1.71 -1.36
C MET A 92 11.77 -2.60 -1.49
N TYR A 93 12.11 -2.98 -2.72
CA TYR A 93 13.28 -3.80 -3.01
C TYR A 93 14.10 -3.19 -4.12
N ASP A 94 15.41 -3.07 -3.92
CA ASP A 94 16.36 -2.68 -4.96
C ASP A 94 17.07 -3.90 -5.52
N GLY A 95 16.65 -4.35 -6.70
CA GLY A 95 17.30 -5.46 -7.39
C GLY A 95 18.75 -5.20 -7.82
N ALA A 96 19.20 -3.94 -7.88
CA ALA A 96 20.58 -3.63 -8.23
C ALA A 96 21.55 -3.85 -7.08
N SER A 97 21.17 -3.46 -5.87
CA SER A 97 21.96 -3.66 -4.64
C SER A 97 21.66 -4.97 -3.93
N GLY A 98 20.51 -5.60 -4.20
CA GLY A 98 20.04 -6.77 -3.47
C GLY A 98 19.46 -6.42 -2.09
N GLN A 99 19.14 -5.15 -1.87
CA GLN A 99 18.67 -4.64 -0.58
C GLN A 99 17.17 -4.42 -0.60
N GLY A 100 16.51 -4.74 0.51
CA GLY A 100 15.08 -4.53 0.70
C GLY A 100 14.79 -3.81 2.01
N VAL A 101 13.61 -3.20 2.07
CA VAL A 101 13.05 -2.66 3.30
C VAL A 101 11.58 -3.04 3.39
N LEU A 102 11.19 -3.58 4.55
CA LEU A 102 9.80 -3.81 4.93
C LEU A 102 9.38 -2.75 5.93
N LEU A 103 8.18 -2.23 5.76
CA LEU A 103 7.58 -1.28 6.68
C LEU A 103 7.08 -2.00 7.93
N ARG A 104 7.22 -1.34 9.06
CA ARG A 104 6.71 -1.85 10.33
C ARG A 104 5.23 -1.52 10.50
N ASP A 105 4.59 -2.16 11.46
CA ASP A 105 3.17 -1.93 11.74
C ASP A 105 2.85 -0.47 12.06
N GLU A 106 3.76 0.27 12.71
CA GLU A 106 3.54 1.70 12.99
C GLU A 106 3.51 2.57 11.74
N GLU A 107 4.08 2.09 10.63
CA GLU A 107 4.12 2.75 9.32
C GLU A 107 2.97 2.29 8.42
N ILE A 108 2.43 1.09 8.67
CA ILE A 108 1.32 0.49 7.93
C ILE A 108 -0.05 0.90 8.50
N GLU A 109 -0.20 0.95 9.82
CA GLU A 109 -1.49 1.24 10.47
C GLU A 109 -2.11 2.58 10.03
N PRO A 110 -1.35 3.68 9.85
CA PRO A 110 -1.91 4.92 9.33
C PRO A 110 -2.49 4.79 7.91
N GLN A 111 -1.93 3.89 7.08
CA GLN A 111 -2.42 3.62 5.72
C GLN A 111 -3.71 2.81 5.77
N VAL A 112 -3.77 1.79 6.64
CA VAL A 112 -4.97 1.00 6.94
C VAL A 112 -6.12 1.91 7.39
N GLU A 113 -5.86 2.84 8.30
CA GLU A 113 -6.86 3.79 8.75
C GLU A 113 -7.24 4.81 7.66
N GLY A 114 -6.28 5.19 6.80
CA GLY A 114 -6.54 5.99 5.60
C GLY A 114 -7.59 5.35 4.69
N VAL A 115 -7.42 4.07 4.39
CA VAL A 115 -8.38 3.28 3.59
C VAL A 115 -9.78 3.28 4.22
N ARG A 116 -9.89 2.99 5.52
CA ARG A 116 -11.18 3.00 6.23
C ARG A 116 -11.82 4.38 6.26
N ARG A 117 -11.04 5.43 6.42
CA ARG A 117 -11.52 6.82 6.38
C ARG A 117 -12.05 7.17 5.00
N ALA A 118 -11.33 6.81 3.93
CA ALA A 118 -11.77 7.05 2.55
C ALA A 118 -13.07 6.28 2.24
N ALA A 119 -13.18 5.04 2.69
CA ALA A 119 -14.40 4.25 2.58
C ALA A 119 -15.61 4.93 3.26
N ARG A 120 -15.44 5.42 4.50
CA ARG A 120 -16.49 6.17 5.22
C ARG A 120 -16.87 7.47 4.52
N ALA A 121 -15.88 8.22 4.00
CA ALA A 121 -16.11 9.46 3.27
C ALA A 121 -16.88 9.22 1.96
N LEU A 122 -16.55 8.16 1.23
CA LEU A 122 -17.26 7.77 0.02
C LEU A 122 -18.74 7.46 0.31
N LEU A 123 -19.03 6.68 1.36
CA LEU A 123 -20.41 6.38 1.72
C LEU A 123 -21.19 7.65 2.10
N ALA A 124 -20.60 8.54 2.90
CA ALA A 124 -21.23 9.80 3.28
C ALA A 124 -21.58 10.64 2.04
N GLY A 125 -20.65 10.78 1.09
CA GLY A 125 -20.90 11.49 -0.17
C GLY A 125 -21.98 10.84 -1.05
N ILE A 126 -22.10 9.51 -1.03
CA ILE A 126 -23.18 8.81 -1.74
C ILE A 126 -24.54 9.10 -1.09
N LEU A 127 -24.61 9.17 0.24
CA LEU A 127 -25.84 9.44 0.98
C LEU A 127 -26.32 10.89 0.82
N GLU A 128 -25.41 11.85 0.69
CA GLU A 128 -25.74 13.27 0.45
C GLU A 128 -26.31 13.55 -0.96
N LEU A 129 -26.10 12.63 -1.92
CA LEU A 129 -26.59 12.73 -3.30
C LEU A 129 -27.96 12.07 -3.52
N ARG A 130 -28.58 11.50 -2.46
CA ARG A 130 -29.90 10.86 -2.48
C ARG A 130 -30.95 11.72 -1.79
#